data_AF-A0ABD0QFD6-F1
#
_entry.id   AF-A0ABD0QFD6-F1
#
_cell.length_a   1.000
_cell.length_b   1.000
_cell.length_c   1.000
_cell.angle_alpha   90.00
_cell.angle_beta   90.00
_cell.angle_gamma   90.00
#
_symmetry.space_group_name_H-M   'P 1'
#
loop_
_entity.id
_entity.type
_entity.pdbx_description
1 polymer ?
#
loop_
_entity_poly.entity_id
_entity_poly.type
_entity_poly.pdbx_seq_one_letter_code
_entity_poly.pdbx_strand_id
1 'polypeptide(L)' 'SLSLIQAMEENYEVDLVYITERIISVTFPSNVEEPSYSANIKEVATMLRSKHGDNYL' A
#
# COMPACT_ATOMS: atom_id res chain seq x y z
N SER A 1 0.99 10.55 17.34
CA SER A 1 1.17 9.46 16.36
C SER A 1 0.79 10.02 15.00
N LEU A 2 1.74 10.22 14.09
CA LEU A 2 1.42 10.59 12.72
C LEU A 2 0.76 9.37 12.06
N SER A 3 -0.47 9.56 11.60
CA SER A 3 -1.24 8.55 10.89
C SER A 3 -0.46 8.16 9.63
N LEU A 4 -0.25 6.87 9.40
CA LEU A 4 0.37 6.33 8.19
C LEU A 4 -0.25 6.88 6.88
N ILE A 5 -1.53 7.27 6.94
CA ILE A 5 -2.26 7.98 5.89
C ILE A 5 -1.51 9.26 5.47
N GLN A 6 -1.00 10.02 6.44
CA GLN A 6 -0.27 11.27 6.22
C GLN A 6 1.14 11.03 5.62
N ALA A 7 1.75 9.86 5.87
CA ALA A 7 3.01 9.48 5.24
C ALA A 7 2.84 9.03 3.79
N MET A 8 1.67 8.48 3.43
CA MET A 8 1.31 8.11 2.06
C MET A 8 0.91 9.33 1.22
N GLU A 9 0.20 10.30 1.83
CA GLU A 9 -0.19 11.56 1.15
C GLU A 9 1.00 12.39 0.65
N GLU A 10 2.18 12.28 1.25
CA GLU A 10 3.29 13.19 0.93
C GLU A 10 4.20 12.74 -0.22
N ASN A 11 4.15 11.48 -0.73
CA ASN A 11 5.10 11.10 -1.79
C ASN A 11 4.73 9.97 -2.77
N TYR A 12 3.63 9.25 -2.63
CA TYR A 12 3.28 8.18 -3.58
C TYR A 12 1.76 8.12 -3.76
N GLU A 13 1.27 8.37 -4.98
CA GLU A 13 -0.14 8.26 -5.37
C GLU A 13 -0.61 6.79 -5.41
N VAL A 14 -0.40 6.02 -4.33
CA VAL A 14 -0.90 4.64 -4.21
C VAL A 14 -2.30 4.68 -3.62
N ASP A 15 -3.29 4.33 -4.44
CA ASP A 15 -4.66 4.21 -4.00
C ASP A 15 -4.89 2.85 -3.33
N LEU A 16 -5.35 2.86 -2.08
CA LEU A 16 -5.70 1.66 -1.33
C LEU A 16 -7.15 1.72 -0.85
N VAL A 17 -7.95 0.72 -1.23
CA VAL A 17 -9.37 0.66 -0.94
C VAL A 17 -9.73 -0.65 -0.26
N TYR A 18 -10.42 -0.57 0.87
CA TYR A 18 -11.05 -1.74 1.50
C TYR A 18 -12.37 -2.03 0.78
N ILE A 19 -12.38 -3.08 -0.04
CA ILE A 19 -13.62 -3.58 -0.65
C ILE A 19 -14.48 -4.24 0.43
N THR A 20 -13.82 -4.97 1.35
CA THR A 20 -14.40 -5.48 2.60
C THR A 20 -13.36 -5.38 3.72
N GLU A 21 -13.69 -5.82 4.92
CA GLU A 21 -12.78 -5.88 6.07
C GLU A 21 -11.57 -6.80 5.83
N ARG A 22 -11.66 -7.73 4.87
CA ARG A 22 -10.62 -8.71 4.55
C ARG A 22 -10.12 -8.64 3.11
N ILE A 23 -10.69 -7.76 2.28
CA ILE A 23 -10.32 -7.62 0.87
C ILE A 23 -9.86 -6.18 0.63
N ILE A 24 -8.61 -6.03 0.23
CA ILE A 24 -7.99 -4.75 -0.08
C ILE A 24 -7.63 -4.72 -1.55
N SER A 25 -8.02 -3.64 -2.24
CA SER A 25 -7.57 -3.31 -3.59
C SER A 25 -6.48 -2.26 -3.49
N VAL A 26 -5.41 -2.44 -4.26
CA VAL A 26 -4.29 -1.49 -4.34
C VAL A 26 -4.07 -1.15 -5.80
N THR A 27 -3.97 0.14 -6.10
CA THR A 27 -3.75 0.65 -7.45
C THR A 27 -2.51 1.52 -7.45
N PHE A 28 -1.66 1.31 -8.46
CA PHE A 28 -0.47 2.13 -8.70
C PHE A 28 -0.72 2.97 -9.95
N PRO A 29 -0.27 4.24 -9.97
CA PRO A 29 -0.47 5.12 -11.11
C PRO A 29 0.34 4.61 -12.31
N SER A 30 -0.20 4.82 -13.51
CA SER A 30 0.32 4.20 -14.74
C SER A 30 1.67 4.75 -15.20
N ASN A 31 2.16 5.81 -14.57
CA ASN A 31 3.45 6.47 -14.85
C ASN A 31 4.62 5.85 -14.07
N VAL A 32 4.39 4.81 -13.27
CA VAL A 32 5.43 4.13 -12.48
C VAL A 32 6.25 3.22 -13.40
N GLU A 33 7.56 3.48 -13.48
CA GLU A 33 8.51 2.61 -14.19
C GLU A 33 8.52 1.19 -13.58
N GLU A 34 8.77 0.16 -14.40
CA GLU A 34 8.69 -1.26 -14.00
C GLU A 34 9.49 -1.62 -12.73
N PRO A 35 10.73 -1.12 -12.51
CA PRO A 35 11.49 -1.37 -11.28
C PRO A 35 10.81 -0.80 -10.03
N SER A 36 10.12 0.33 -10.19
CA SER A 36 9.39 1.00 -9.11
C SER A 36 8.13 0.24 -8.73
N TYR A 37 7.49 -0.48 -9.67
CA TYR A 37 6.32 -1.30 -9.37
C TYR A 37 6.62 -2.43 -8.37
N SER A 38 7.75 -3.13 -8.54
CA SER A 38 8.18 -4.18 -7.60
C SER A 38 8.50 -3.64 -6.21
N ALA A 39 9.14 -2.46 -6.15
CA ALA A 39 9.42 -1.79 -4.88
C ALA A 39 8.13 -1.39 -4.16
N ASN A 40 7.17 -0.82 -4.89
CA ASN A 40 5.89 -0.39 -4.34
C ASN A 40 5.08 -1.57 -3.78
N ILE A 41 5.06 -2.73 -4.46
CA ILE A 41 4.40 -3.94 -3.93
C ILE A 41 5.05 -4.40 -2.61
N LYS A 42 6.39 -4.39 -2.53
CA LYS A 42 7.10 -4.79 -1.30
C LYS A 42 6.79 -3.87 -0.14
N GLU A 43 6.67 -2.57 -0.40
CA GLU A 43 6.30 -1.59 0.60
C GLU A 43 4.87 -1.81 1.10
N VAL A 44 3.91 -2.02 0.18
CA VAL A 44 2.52 -2.35 0.52
C VAL A 44 2.43 -3.65 1.32
N ALA A 45 3.17 -4.69 0.94
CA ALA A 45 3.21 -5.95 1.70
C ALA A 45 3.77 -5.75 3.12
N THR A 46 4.83 -4.96 3.25
CA THR A 46 5.42 -4.59 4.55
C THR A 46 4.42 -3.83 5.41
N MET A 47 3.70 -2.89 4.81
CA MET A 47 2.66 -2.11 5.47
C MET A 47 1.50 -2.99 5.95
N LEU A 48 0.98 -3.87 5.08
CA LEU A 48 -0.11 -4.79 5.44
C LEU A 48 0.32 -5.70 6.60
N ARG A 49 1.56 -6.20 6.58
CA ARG A 49 2.13 -6.98 7.69
C ARG A 49 2.24 -6.16 8.97
N SER A 50 2.66 -4.90 8.90
CA SER A 50 2.75 -4.02 10.07
C SER A 50 1.37 -3.75 10.69
N LYS A 51 0.34 -3.58 9.85
CA LYS A 51 -1.01 -3.23 10.31
C LYS A 51 -1.82 -4.44 10.78
N HIS A 52 -1.65 -5.59 10.13
CA HIS A 52 -2.49 -6.77 10.32
C HIS A 52 -1.73 -8.00 10.80
N GLY A 53 -0.42 -7.91 11.02
CA GLY A 53 0.43 -9.05 11.33
C GLY A 53 0.45 -10.06 10.18
N ASP A 54 0.43 -11.35 10.53
CA ASP A 54 0.42 -12.44 9.56
C ASP A 54 -1.00 -12.80 9.05
N ASN A 55 -1.99 -11.91 9.24
CA ASN A 55 -3.39 -12.16 8.86
C ASN A 55 -3.74 -11.74 7.42
N TYR A 56 -2.76 -11.27 6.65
CA TYR A 56 -2.90 -10.93 5.22
C TYR A 56 -1.82 -11.66 4.42
N LEU A 57 -2.24 -12.24 3.29
CA LEU A 57 -1.40 -12.99 2.35
C LEU A 57 -0.83 -12.09 1.26
#